data_AF-A0A9E2XH24-F1
#
_entry.id   AF-A0A9E2XH24-F1
#
_cell.length_a   1.000
_cell.length_b   1.000
_cell.length_c   1.000
_cell.angle_alpha   90.00
_cell.angle_beta   90.00
_cell.angle_gamma   90.00
#
_symmetry.space_group_name_H-M   'P 1'
#
loop_
_entity.id
_entity.type
_entity.pdbx_description
1 polymer ?
#
loop_
_entity_poly.entity_id
_entity_poly.type
_entity_poly.pdbx_seq_one_letter_code
_entity_poly.pdbx_strand_id
1 'polypeptide(L)' 'MKRRTLVKAALAGAGTLAAPAYLRAQSNKKLSVLTWNIADQQELFKTEWAEFKAANPGVEIEWL' A
#
# COMPACT_ATOMS: atom_id res chain seq x y z
N MET A 1 -4.69 39.10 1.31
CA MET A 1 -4.24 37.74 0.94
C MET A 1 -4.20 37.62 -0.59
N LYS A 2 -3.10 37.15 -1.18
CA LYS A 2 -2.93 37.10 -2.66
C LYS A 2 -3.77 35.97 -3.25
N ARG A 3 -4.68 36.28 -4.18
CA ARG A 3 -5.57 35.31 -4.87
C ARG A 3 -4.80 34.12 -5.47
N ARG A 4 -3.56 34.35 -5.92
CA ARG A 4 -2.64 33.30 -6.40
C ARG A 4 -2.32 32.22 -5.37
N THR A 5 -2.26 32.58 -4.09
CA THR A 5 -1.97 31.63 -2.99
C THR A 5 -3.16 30.69 -2.77
N LEU A 6 -4.39 31.20 -2.87
CA LEU A 6 -5.61 30.39 -2.78
C LEU A 6 -5.74 29.43 -3.97
N VAL A 7 -5.44 29.90 -5.19
CA VAL A 7 -5.49 29.05 -6.40
C VAL A 7 -4.44 27.94 -6.35
N LYS A 8 -3.22 28.21 -5.86
CA LYS A 8 -2.21 27.16 -5.67
C LYS A 8 -2.61 26.14 -4.61
N ALA A 9 -3.19 26.59 -3.49
CA ALA A 9 -3.67 25.68 -2.45
C ALA A 9 -4.83 24.81 -2.95
N ALA A 10 -5.74 25.38 -3.74
CA ALA A 10 -6.85 24.65 -4.36
C ALA A 10 -6.36 23.61 -5.39
N LEU A 11 -5.37 23.96 -6.22
CA LEU A 11 -4.75 23.02 -7.18
C LEU A 11 -3.98 21.90 -6.50
N ALA A 12 -3.27 22.19 -5.41
CA ALA A 12 -2.58 21.17 -4.63
C ALA A 12 -3.56 20.20 -3.94
N GLY A 13 -4.66 20.72 -3.35
CA GLY A 13 -5.71 19.91 -2.74
C GLY A 13 -6.55 19.12 -3.76
N ALA A 14 -6.77 19.68 -4.96
CA ALA A 14 -7.43 18.96 -6.04
C ALA A 14 -6.52 17.87 -6.63
N GLY A 15 -5.21 18.11 -6.72
CA GLY A 15 -4.23 17.10 -7.16
C GLY A 15 -4.17 15.90 -6.22
N THR A 16 -4.24 16.11 -4.91
CA THR A 16 -4.31 15.00 -3.96
C THR A 16 -5.65 14.28 -4.01
N LEU A 17 -6.79 14.98 -4.18
CA LEU A 17 -8.14 14.41 -4.26
C LEU A 17 -8.58 13.92 -5.66
N ALA A 18 -7.79 14.17 -6.70
CA ALA A 18 -7.94 13.60 -8.04
C ALA A 18 -6.88 12.53 -8.37
N ALA A 19 -5.80 12.41 -7.57
CA ALA A 19 -4.80 11.36 -7.75
C ALA A 19 -5.48 9.97 -7.65
N PRO A 20 -5.32 9.08 -8.63
CA PRO A 20 -5.87 7.74 -8.57
C PRO A 20 -5.66 7.05 -7.21
N ALA A 21 -6.65 6.28 -6.74
CA ALA A 21 -6.60 5.64 -5.43
C ALA A 21 -5.31 4.81 -5.24
N TYR A 22 -4.77 4.22 -6.30
CA TYR A 22 -3.50 3.48 -6.28
C TYR A 22 -2.27 4.36 -5.99
N LEU A 23 -2.29 5.66 -6.33
CA LEU A 23 -1.22 6.63 -5.99
C LEU A 23 -1.37 7.17 -4.57
N ARG A 24 -2.60 7.29 -4.05
CA ARG A 24 -2.83 7.66 -2.63
C ARG A 24 -2.57 6.51 -1.66
N ALA A 25 -2.82 5.28 -2.12
CA ALA A 25 -2.65 4.07 -1.32
C ALA A 25 -1.21 3.58 -1.26
N GLN A 26 -0.27 4.29 -1.89
CA GLN A 26 1.18 4.03 -1.80
C GLN A 26 1.75 4.44 -0.43
N SER A 27 1.02 4.18 0.66
CA SER A 27 1.69 3.95 1.93
C SER A 27 2.30 2.55 1.85
N ASN A 28 3.59 2.43 2.12
CA ASN A 28 4.26 1.13 2.24
C ASN A 28 3.62 0.39 3.42
N LYS A 29 2.53 -0.34 3.16
CA LYS A 29 1.83 -1.11 4.19
C LYS A 29 2.67 -2.35 4.43
N LYS A 30 3.34 -2.40 5.57
CA LYS A 30 4.08 -3.58 6.02
C LYS A 30 3.13 -4.48 6.82
N LEU A 31 3.00 -5.72 6.40
CA LEU A 31 2.30 -6.79 7.11
C LEU A 31 3.34 -7.73 7.72
N SER A 32 3.45 -7.74 9.04
CA SER A 32 4.26 -8.71 9.77
C SER A 32 3.36 -9.86 10.22
N VAL A 33 3.67 -11.06 9.74
CA VAL A 33 2.89 -12.27 10.00
C VAL A 33 3.74 -13.20 10.85
N LEU A 34 3.18 -13.68 11.96
CA LEU A 34 3.79 -14.72 12.79
C LEU A 34 2.87 -15.94 12.74
N THR A 35 3.44 -17.10 12.41
CA THR A 35 2.70 -18.35 12.33
C THR A 35 3.34 -19.40 13.21
N TRP A 36 2.55 -20.09 14.04
CA TRP A 36 3.05 -21.13 14.93
C TRP A 36 2.71 -22.52 14.39
N ASN A 37 3.67 -23.44 14.38
CA ASN A 37 3.48 -24.87 14.07
C ASN A 37 2.77 -25.16 12.72
N ILE A 38 3.24 -24.54 11.64
CA ILE A 38 2.75 -24.78 10.27
C ILE A 38 3.89 -25.16 9.31
N ALA A 39 4.89 -25.88 9.81
CA ALA A 39 6.06 -26.29 9.00
C ALA A 39 5.66 -27.11 7.76
N ASP A 40 4.58 -27.88 7.87
CA ASP A 40 3.98 -28.69 6.81
C ASP A 40 3.23 -27.87 5.74
N GLN A 41 2.84 -26.63 6.04
CA GLN A 41 2.07 -25.77 5.14
C GLN A 41 2.88 -24.59 4.59
N GLN A 42 4.19 -24.54 4.84
CA GLN A 42 5.00 -23.37 4.47
C GLN A 42 4.97 -23.05 2.96
N GLU A 43 4.92 -24.06 2.10
CA GLU A 43 4.88 -23.86 0.65
C GLU A 43 3.56 -23.24 0.19
N LEU A 44 2.45 -23.61 0.83
CA LEU A 44 1.14 -23.05 0.55
C LEU A 44 1.12 -21.55 0.87
N PHE A 45 1.59 -21.17 2.06
CA PHE A 45 1.65 -19.75 2.45
C PHE A 45 2.61 -18.92 1.58
N LYS A 46 3.76 -19.47 1.17
CA LYS A 46 4.68 -18.79 0.25
C LYS A 46 4.00 -18.48 -1.08
N THR A 47 3.20 -19.43 -1.60
CA THR A 47 2.45 -19.26 -2.84
C THR A 47 1.37 -18.19 -2.66
N GLU A 48 0.58 -18.28 -1.59
CA GLU A 48 -0.48 -17.31 -1.30
C GLU A 48 0.06 -15.88 -1.12
N TRP A 49 1.20 -15.69 -0.44
CA TRP A 49 1.79 -14.35 -0.32
C TRP A 49 2.36 -13.82 -1.63
N ALA A 50 2.85 -14.70 -2.52
CA ALA A 50 3.29 -14.28 -3.84
C ALA A 50 2.11 -13.74 -4.66
N GLU A 51 1.00 -14.46 -4.66
CA GLU A 51 -0.25 -14.04 -5.32
C GLU A 51 -0.80 -12.76 -4.70
N PHE A 52 -0.82 -12.67 -3.37
CA PHE A 52 -1.29 -11.50 -2.66
C PHE A 52 -0.43 -10.25 -2.97
N LYS A 53 0.90 -10.38 -3.04
CA LYS A 53 1.79 -9.28 -3.43
C LYS A 53 1.58 -8.85 -4.88
N ALA A 54 1.32 -9.80 -5.77
CA ALA A 54 1.01 -9.49 -7.17
C ALA A 54 -0.30 -8.69 -7.29
N ALA A 55 -1.30 -9.04 -6.49
CA ALA A 55 -2.59 -8.33 -6.45
C ALA A 55 -2.53 -6.97 -5.72
N ASN A 56 -1.55 -6.79 -4.82
CA ASN A 56 -1.41 -5.59 -4.00
C ASN A 56 0.00 -4.95 -4.16
N PRO A 57 0.26 -4.24 -5.26
CA PRO A 57 1.54 -3.57 -5.48
C PRO A 57 1.86 -2.56 -4.37
N GLY A 58 3.08 -2.62 -3.82
CA GLY A 58 3.55 -1.74 -2.76
C GLY A 58 3.32 -2.24 -1.33
N VAL A 59 2.73 -3.43 -1.17
CA VAL A 59 2.65 -4.11 0.13
C VAL A 59 3.91 -4.93 0.39
N GLU A 60 4.48 -4.77 1.58
CA GLU A 60 5.60 -5.58 2.07
C GLU A 60 5.08 -6.62 3.06
N ILE A 61 5.47 -7.88 2.88
CA ILE A 61 5.16 -8.96 3.82
C ILE A 61 6.46 -9.41 4.47
N GLU A 62 6.48 -9.39 5.80
CA GLU A 62 7.54 -9.95 6.64
C GLU A 62 6.96 -11.16 7.38
N TRP A 63 7.56 -12.33 7.18
CA TRP A 63 7.17 -13.54 7.89
C TRP A 63 8.19 -13.84 8.99
N LEU A 64 7.72 -13.86 10.23
CA LEU A 64 8.48 -14.08 11.46
C LEU A 64 8.51 -15.56 11.88
#